data_AF-A0A971Y028-F1
#
_entry.id   AF-A0A971Y028-F1
#
_cell.length_a   1.000
_cell.length_b   1.000
_cell.length_c   1.000
_cell.angle_alpha   90.00
_cell.angle_beta   90.00
_cell.angle_gamma   90.00
#
_symmetry.space_group_name_H-M   'P 1'
#
loop_
_entity.id
_entity.type
_entity.pdbx_description
1 polymer ?
#
loop_
_entity_poly.entity_id
_entity_poly.type
_entity_poly.pdbx_seq_one_letter_code
_entity_poly.pdbx_strand_id
1 'polypeptide(L)' 'MPGEHVPVWSGDKQVLYRLVNQAREQWRLAREHFEFVKDPELVDAAINNLQAAEKRYNYLLKQLRQS' A
#
# COMPACT_ATOMS: atom_id res chain seq x y z
N MET A 1 -15.64 -7.24 -16.08
CA MET A 1 -14.72 -6.54 -16.99
C MET A 1 -13.86 -7.58 -17.72
N PRO A 2 -13.69 -7.49 -19.04
CA PRO A 2 -13.01 -8.51 -19.84
C PRO A 2 -11.48 -8.44 -19.63
N GLY A 3 -10.91 -9.57 -19.21
CA GLY A 3 -9.56 -10.03 -19.61
C GLY A 3 -8.37 -9.09 -19.41
N GLU A 4 -8.17 -8.54 -18.20
CA GLU A 4 -6.88 -7.92 -17.89
C GLU A 4 -5.80 -9.02 -17.93
N HIS A 5 -4.99 -8.97 -18.98
CA HIS A 5 -3.89 -9.88 -19.23
C HIS A 5 -2.83 -9.65 -18.14
N VAL A 6 -3.03 -10.28 -16.98
CA VAL A 6 -2.04 -10.29 -15.91
C VAL A 6 -0.76 -10.88 -16.50
N PRO A 7 0.33 -10.11 -16.58
CA PRO A 7 1.59 -10.65 -17.09
C PRO A 7 1.94 -11.87 -16.23
N VAL A 8 2.32 -12.99 -16.86
CA VAL A 8 2.75 -14.18 -16.13
C VAL A 8 4.13 -13.88 -15.56
N TRP A 9 4.13 -13.21 -14.41
CA TRP A 9 5.34 -12.91 -13.68
C TRP A 9 5.88 -14.19 -13.03
N SER A 10 7.20 -14.31 -12.87
CA SER A 10 7.83 -15.36 -12.06
C SER A 10 7.25 -15.38 -10.65
N GLY A 11 7.26 -16.54 -9.98
CA GLY A 11 6.62 -16.75 -8.67
C GLY A 11 6.93 -15.66 -7.63
N ASP A 12 8.19 -15.21 -7.57
CA ASP A 12 8.63 -14.16 -6.66
C ASP A 12 8.05 -12.78 -7.00
N LYS A 13 7.98 -12.44 -8.29
CA LYS A 13 7.33 -11.19 -8.74
C LYS A 13 5.82 -11.20 -8.49
N GLN A 14 5.15 -12.35 -8.57
CA GLN A 14 3.72 -12.43 -8.23
C GLN A 14 3.47 -12.19 -6.74
N VAL A 15 4.34 -12.73 -5.87
CA VAL A 15 4.27 -12.45 -4.42
C VAL A 15 4.51 -10.96 -4.17
N LEU A 16 5.55 -10.38 -4.79
CA LEU A 16 5.87 -8.96 -4.63
C LEU A 16 4.75 -8.05 -5.14
N TYR A 17 4.14 -8.38 -6.29
CA TYR A 17 2.99 -7.65 -6.83
C TYR A 17 1.78 -7.70 -5.88
N ARG A 18 1.48 -8.86 -5.28
CA ARG A 18 0.43 -8.98 -4.26
C ARG A 18 0.75 -8.13 -3.02
N LEU A 19 1.99 -8.14 -2.55
CA LEU A 19 2.42 -7.32 -1.42
C LEU A 19 2.30 -5.83 -1.71
N VAL A 20 2.66 -5.38 -2.91
CA VAL A 20 2.49 -3.98 -3.36
C VAL A 20 1.01 -3.60 -3.34
N ASN A 21 0.13 -4.44 -3.89
CA ASN A 21 -1.31 -4.18 -3.89
C ASN A 21 -1.90 -4.15 -2.47
N GLN A 22 -1.47 -5.06 -1.59
CA GLN A 22 -1.86 -5.02 -0.18
C GLN A 22 -1.39 -3.74 0.50
N ALA A 23 -0.12 -3.35 0.31
CA ALA A 23 0.41 -2.12 0.88
C ALA A 23 -0.32 -0.87 0.36
N ARG A 24 -0.75 -0.88 -0.91
CA ARG A 24 -1.56 0.18 -1.49
C ARG A 24 -2.93 0.29 -0.81
N GLU A 25 -3.59 -0.84 -0.58
CA GLU A 25 -4.87 -0.85 0.11
C GLU A 25 -4.75 -0.42 1.57
N GLN A 26 -3.68 -0.85 2.26
CA GLN A 26 -3.38 -0.39 3.61
C GLN A 26 -3.16 1.13 3.66
N TRP A 27 -2.46 1.69 2.67
CA TRP A 27 -2.27 3.14 2.56
C TRP A 27 -3.59 3.87 2.31
N ARG A 28 -4.47 3.32 1.46
CA ARG A 28 -5.82 3.85 1.23
C ARG A 28 -6.64 3.88 2.52
N LEU A 29 -6.67 2.77 3.25
CA LEU A 29 -7.40 2.65 4.52
C LEU A 29 -6.84 3.60 5.60
N ALA A 30 -5.51 3.73 5.69
CA ALA A 30 -4.88 4.66 6.61
C ALA A 30 -5.23 6.11 6.29
N ARG A 31 -5.33 6.45 4.99
CA ARG A 31 -5.75 7.77 4.54
C ARG A 31 -7.22 8.05 4.88
N GLU A 32 -8.11 7.11 4.60
CA GLU A 32 -9.52 7.23 5.02
C GLU A 32 -9.61 7.40 6.54
N HIS A 33 -8.87 6.60 7.31
CA HIS A 33 -8.85 6.72 8.77
C HIS A 33 -8.40 8.11 9.22
N PHE A 34 -7.33 8.66 8.63
CA PHE A 34 -6.89 10.03 8.91
C PHE A 34 -7.96 11.08 8.55
N GLU A 35 -8.67 10.92 7.43
CA GLU A 35 -9.76 11.82 7.02
C GLU A 35 -10.99 11.75 7.96
N PHE A 36 -11.24 10.60 8.60
CA PHE A 36 -12.34 10.41 9.55
C PHE A 36 -11.97 10.73 11.00
N VAL A 37 -10.69 10.67 11.38
CA VAL A 37 -10.24 11.01 12.73
C VAL A 37 -10.42 12.50 12.97
N LYS A 38 -11.30 12.83 13.93
CA LYS A 38 -11.54 14.21 14.41
C LYS A 38 -10.93 14.47 15.78
N ASP A 39 -10.45 13.42 16.43
CA ASP A 39 -9.86 13.49 17.75
C ASP A 39 -8.40 13.96 17.63
N PRO A 40 -8.03 15.10 18.24
CA PRO A 40 -6.67 15.61 18.25
C PRO A 40 -5.65 14.65 18.86
N GLU A 41 -6.05 13.76 19.79
CA GLU A 41 -5.12 12.79 20.37
C GLU A 41 -4.86 11.60 19.44
N LEU A 42 -5.80 11.31 18.54
CA LEU A 42 -5.69 10.20 17.58
C LEU A 42 -5.12 10.65 16.22
N VAL A 43 -5.13 11.95 15.93
CA VAL A 43 -4.65 12.49 14.64
C VAL A 43 -3.16 12.20 14.44
N ASP A 44 -2.34 12.31 15.49
CA ASP A 44 -0.91 12.01 15.42
C ASP A 44 -0.64 10.53 15.17
N ALA A 45 -1.45 9.65 15.76
CA ALA A 45 -1.38 8.22 15.49
C ALA A 45 -1.80 7.91 14.04
N ALA A 46 -2.84 8.58 13.53
CA ALA A 46 -3.30 8.44 12.16
C ALA A 46 -2.26 8.93 11.14
N ILE A 47 -1.58 10.06 11.41
CA ILE A 47 -0.48 10.59 10.57
C ILE A 47 0.68 9.59 10.54
N ASN A 48 1.12 9.09 11.70
CA ASN A 48 2.19 8.11 11.77
C ASN A 48 1.86 6.84 10.99
N ASN A 49 0.62 6.34 11.13
CA ASN A 49 0.17 5.15 10.41
C ASN A 49 0.13 5.38 8.89
N LEU A 50 -0.38 6.54 8.46
CA LEU A 50 -0.40 6.95 7.05
C LEU A 50 1.03 6.97 6.45
N GLN A 51 1.98 7.61 7.15
CA GLN A 51 3.37 7.70 6.72
C GLN A 51 4.07 6.34 6.71
N ALA A 52 3.78 5.47 7.68
CA ALA A 52 4.33 4.11 7.73
C ALA A 52 3.82 3.26 6.55
N ALA A 53 2.52 3.33 6.25
CA ALA A 53 1.92 2.65 5.11
C ALA A 53 2.48 3.15 3.77
N GLU A 54 2.62 4.47 3.61
CA GLU A 54 3.23 5.09 2.43
C GLU A 54 4.67 4.62 2.22
N LYS A 55 5.51 4.67 3.26
CA LYS A 55 6.92 4.22 3.19
C LYS A 55 7.00 2.75 2.78
N ARG A 56 6.14 1.89 3.34
CA ARG A 56 6.08 0.46 3.00
C ARG A 56 5.67 0.23 1.55
N TYR A 57 4.64 0.92 1.07
CA TYR A 57 4.22 0.86 -0.33
C TYR A 57 5.33 1.31 -1.27
N ASN A 58 5.95 2.46 -1.01
CA ASN A 58 7.05 3.00 -1.81
C ASN A 58 8.26 2.06 -1.85
N TYR A 59 8.59 1.42 -0.71
CA TYR A 59 9.66 0.43 -0.63
C TYR A 59 9.38 -0.80 -1.52
N LEU A 60 8.19 -1.39 -1.40
CA LEU A 60 7.79 -2.54 -2.22
C LEU A 60 7.70 -2.19 -3.71
N LEU A 61 7.27 -0.96 -4.05
CA LEU A 61 7.23 -0.47 -5.42
C LEU A 61 8.62 -0.29 -6.02
N LYS A 62 9.62 0.10 -5.21
CA LYS A 62 11.02 0.15 -5.63
C LYS A 62 11.55 -1.26 -5.90
N GLN A 63 11.31 -2.21 -4.98
CA GLN A 63 11.70 -3.60 -5.19
C GLN A 63 11.08 -4.18 -6.46
N LEU A 64 9.80 -3.93 -6.72
CA LEU A 64 9.12 -4.45 -7.91
C LEU A 64 9.72 -3.91 -9.21
N ARG A 65 10.13 -2.64 -9.22
CA ARG A 65 10.81 -2.01 -10.37
C ARG A 65 12.24 -2.51 -10.56
N GLN A 66 12.91 -2.93 -9.49
CA GLN A 66 14.28 -3.47 -9.53
C GLN A 66 14.33 -4.99 -9.76
N SER A 67 13.18 -5.67 -9.67
CA SER A 67 13.05 -7.12 -9.89
C SER A 67 12.90 -7.48 -11.36
#